data_AF-A0A4R7PF94-F1
#
_entry.id   AF-A0A4R7PF94-F1
#
_cell.length_a   1.000
_cell.length_b   1.000
_cell.length_c   1.000
_cell.angle_alpha   90.00
_cell.angle_beta   90.00
_cell.angle_gamma   90.00
#
_symmetry.space_group_name_H-M   'P 1'
#
loop_
_entity.id
_entity.type
_entity.pdbx_description
1 polymer ?
#
loop_
_entity_poly.entity_id
_entity_poly.type
_entity_poly.pdbx_seq_one_letter_code
_entity_poly.pdbx_strand_id
1 'polypeptide(L)'
;MPRGVNKSELIRWEEKMPIALPAPATPELGTVEIVRAQGSEYASAAVQQNQVHVFGPDVVSKETVEQAITGAENLSDAVRRIQAVYYLAGYPAVRVVYALAEPDLYVSVSLGKVTKVEAPAPYAAYFDGLTGADPLTDEALEPGRTFASLHADRAGQSANPKFIPDGDGSVLRIEPDDNGPGRSSMGLGFGNPGNRFVGRHFLDWFAKTSFTTGDEFRASGRYGMEGLDNDQPTSDGYNEHTLGWGKVTPWGLIAVQGRYVGYQQVLPVVGVPDPVKFSGNIREGEIGWTGLLHSSFYSRWGVGAKVDYTYKDFAVTVSDQTLQRQEYASAELSTQFSRIFNPLDIPTELSAGVAVRSGLGDNKTDEALVAADLGYLLFRPTVSAKANVTDWVALRLMAIAQITDDRLPEQQQWVVGGIGNIESYLPGVASGDSGGLGRFQLEFKSYDVASVKFSPTLFVEYGYTKYENPLDGQSGAKQSLADGGVGLSMTRGPFEAAVSYAESFHEKKVEKDVLHDSDANMFFRVAMKF
;
A
#
# COMPACT_ATOMS: atom_id res chain seq x y z
N MET A 1 -1.30 22.40 19.74
CA MET A 1 -0.71 21.17 19.20
C MET A 1 -0.97 20.02 20.17
N PRO A 2 -0.97 18.75 19.72
CA PRO A 2 -1.32 17.61 20.57
C PRO A 2 -0.38 17.56 21.76
N ARG A 3 -0.93 17.39 22.96
CA ARG A 3 -0.13 17.01 24.12
C ARG A 3 0.43 15.62 23.85
N GLY A 4 1.76 15.55 23.70
CA GLY A 4 2.50 14.31 23.68
C GLY A 4 2.37 13.54 22.36
N VAL A 5 3.21 13.88 21.39
CA VAL A 5 3.67 12.87 20.41
C VAL A 5 4.45 11.84 21.22
N ASN A 6 3.74 10.80 21.63
CA ASN A 6 4.34 9.67 22.31
C ASN A 6 5.26 8.97 21.29
N LYS A 7 6.40 8.44 21.74
CA LYS A 7 7.34 7.67 20.89
C LYS A 7 6.63 6.59 20.07
N SER A 8 5.47 6.11 20.54
CA SER A 8 4.60 5.15 19.87
C SER A 8 3.89 5.63 18.59
N GLU A 9 3.87 6.93 18.28
CA GLU A 9 3.16 7.45 17.09
C GLU A 9 4.05 7.53 15.85
N LEU A 10 5.35 7.77 16.02
CA LEU A 10 6.36 7.59 14.95
C LEU A 10 6.50 6.11 14.54
N ILE A 11 6.20 5.19 15.46
CA ILE A 11 6.32 3.73 15.29
C ILE A 11 5.45 3.17 14.15
N ARG A 12 4.45 3.91 13.63
CA ARG A 12 3.55 3.38 12.59
C ARG A 12 4.08 3.37 11.16
N TRP A 13 4.98 4.27 10.78
CA TRP A 13 5.79 4.11 9.56
C TRP A 13 7.11 3.37 9.84
N GLU A 14 7.54 3.34 11.11
CA GLU A 14 8.79 2.70 11.57
C GLU A 14 8.64 1.22 11.90
N GLU A 15 7.50 0.57 11.64
CA GLU A 15 7.42 -0.90 11.66
C GLU A 15 8.21 -1.48 10.46
N LYS A 16 9.54 -1.37 10.62
CA LYS A 16 10.68 -1.96 9.93
C LYS A 16 10.97 -1.49 8.50
N MET A 17 11.22 -0.19 8.30
CA MET A 17 12.13 0.18 7.21
C MET A 17 13.54 -0.30 7.56
N PRO A 18 14.21 -1.11 6.71
CA PRO A 18 15.51 -1.67 7.08
C PRO A 18 16.62 -0.64 7.22
N ILE A 19 16.53 0.51 6.54
CA ILE A 19 17.36 1.68 6.86
C ILE A 19 16.53 2.59 7.75
N ALA A 20 16.88 2.59 9.04
CA ALA A 20 16.20 3.38 10.05
C ALA A 20 16.32 4.88 9.78
N LEU A 21 15.46 5.67 10.40
CA LEU A 21 15.61 7.12 10.40
C LEU A 21 16.81 7.50 11.29
N PRO A 22 17.70 8.44 10.86
CA PRO A 22 18.82 8.85 11.71
C PRO A 22 18.31 9.50 13.00
N ALA A 23 18.79 9.03 14.15
CA ALA A 23 18.46 9.67 15.40
C ALA A 23 18.99 11.13 15.43
N PRO A 24 18.28 12.07 16.11
CA PRO A 24 18.80 13.41 16.33
C PRO A 24 20.20 13.37 16.97
N ALA A 25 21.07 14.30 16.57
CA ALA A 25 22.40 14.42 17.17
C ALA A 25 22.29 14.67 18.69
N THR A 26 23.27 14.24 19.49
CA THR A 26 23.21 14.54 20.93
C THR A 26 23.42 16.04 21.15
N PRO A 27 22.62 16.72 22.00
CA PRO A 27 22.86 18.13 22.33
C PRO A 27 24.27 18.35 22.91
N GLU A 28 24.93 19.43 22.50
CA GLU A 28 26.32 19.75 22.85
C GLU A 28 26.39 20.86 23.90
N LEU A 29 27.31 20.75 24.86
CA LEU A 29 27.58 21.82 25.84
C LEU A 29 28.48 22.88 25.20
N GLY A 30 28.05 24.15 25.25
CA GLY A 30 28.81 25.31 24.79
C GLY A 30 29.02 26.36 25.88
N THR A 31 29.44 27.57 25.47
CA THR A 31 29.51 28.74 26.36
C THR A 31 28.36 29.70 26.08
N VAL A 32 28.01 30.54 27.05
CA VAL A 32 26.91 31.52 26.91
C VAL A 32 27.19 32.51 25.77
N GLU A 33 28.46 32.89 25.59
CA GLU A 33 28.88 33.79 24.50
C GLU A 33 28.60 33.15 23.13
N ILE A 34 28.90 31.86 22.96
CA ILE A 34 28.67 31.12 21.71
C ILE A 34 27.17 31.02 21.43
N VAL A 35 26.36 30.70 22.44
CA VAL A 35 24.90 30.55 22.27
C VAL A 35 24.25 31.89 21.93
N ARG A 36 24.63 32.97 22.62
CA ARG A 36 24.05 34.31 22.37
C ARG A 36 24.56 34.95 21.09
N ALA A 37 25.73 34.55 20.57
CA ALA A 37 26.24 35.04 19.30
C ALA A 37 25.41 34.57 18.08
N GLN A 38 24.53 33.58 18.26
CA GLN A 38 23.69 33.02 17.18
C GLN A 38 22.53 33.95 16.77
N GLY A 39 22.25 35.00 17.52
CA GLY A 39 21.28 36.03 17.13
C GLY A 39 20.41 36.53 18.28
N SER A 40 19.23 37.03 17.94
CA SER A 40 18.24 37.46 18.93
C SER A 40 17.50 36.26 19.52
N GLU A 41 17.05 36.43 20.76
CA GLU A 41 16.20 35.44 21.41
C GLU A 41 14.89 35.26 20.64
N TYR A 42 14.58 34.01 20.31
CA TYR A 42 13.38 33.63 19.57
C TYR A 42 12.21 33.32 20.52
N ALA A 43 12.48 32.48 21.53
CA ALA A 43 11.49 32.01 22.49
C ALA A 43 12.09 31.94 23.89
N SER A 44 11.28 32.13 24.92
CA SER A 44 11.73 31.99 26.30
C SER A 44 10.58 31.54 27.20
N ALA A 45 10.85 30.55 28.04
CA ALA A 45 9.87 30.06 29.03
C ALA A 45 10.56 29.47 30.25
N ALA A 46 9.83 29.41 31.36
CA ALA A 46 10.34 28.90 32.62
C ALA A 46 10.26 27.36 32.69
N VAL A 47 11.29 26.74 33.27
CA VAL A 47 11.31 25.33 33.69
C VAL A 47 11.75 25.28 35.14
N GLN A 48 10.83 24.92 36.04
CA GLN A 48 11.04 24.97 37.48
C GLN A 48 11.46 26.39 37.94
N GLN A 49 12.67 26.56 38.48
CA GLN A 49 13.21 27.84 38.95
C GLN A 49 14.09 28.55 37.90
N ASN A 50 14.29 27.95 36.73
CA ASN A 50 15.21 28.43 35.71
C ASN A 50 14.46 29.00 34.51
N GLN A 51 15.02 30.02 33.87
CA GLN A 51 14.51 30.55 32.61
C GLN A 51 15.28 29.95 31.44
N VAL A 52 14.57 29.38 30.45
CA VAL A 52 15.19 28.83 29.24
C VAL A 52 15.02 29.82 28.10
N HIS A 53 16.13 30.26 27.52
CA HIS A 53 16.19 31.20 26.40
C HIS A 53 16.65 30.48 25.14
N VAL A 54 15.84 30.50 24.08
CA VAL A 54 16.10 29.80 22.82
C VAL A 54 16.46 30.79 21.72
N PHE A 55 17.57 30.53 21.04
CA PHE A 55 18.09 31.27 19.89
C PHE A 55 18.08 30.33 18.70
N GLY A 56 17.36 30.68 17.64
CA GLY A 56 17.24 29.78 16.49
C GLY A 56 16.30 30.31 15.42
N PRO A 57 16.20 29.59 14.30
CA PRO A 57 15.36 29.96 13.17
C PRO A 57 13.88 29.77 13.48
N ASP A 58 13.03 30.56 12.83
CA ASP A 58 11.59 30.63 13.05
C ASP A 58 10.78 29.59 12.26
N VAL A 59 11.40 28.45 11.91
CA VAL A 59 10.77 27.34 11.17
C VAL A 59 9.77 26.55 12.03
N VAL A 60 9.89 26.64 13.36
CA VAL A 60 8.92 26.15 14.34
C VAL A 60 8.32 27.34 15.05
N SER A 61 6.99 27.40 15.21
CA SER A 61 6.35 28.55 15.86
C SER A 61 6.84 28.72 17.31
N LYS A 62 7.02 29.99 17.71
CA LYS A 62 7.40 30.39 19.08
C LYS A 62 6.57 29.69 20.15
N GLU A 63 5.25 29.66 19.98
CA GLU A 63 4.32 28.99 20.91
C GLU A 63 4.65 27.50 21.07
N THR A 64 5.01 26.79 19.99
CA THR A 64 5.36 25.36 20.04
C THR A 64 6.66 25.14 20.81
N VAL A 65 7.65 26.02 20.63
CA VAL A 65 8.91 25.98 21.38
C VAL A 65 8.65 26.24 22.87
N GLU A 66 7.85 27.25 23.21
CA GLU A 66 7.48 27.55 24.59
C GLU A 66 6.68 26.42 25.25
N GLN A 67 5.76 25.77 24.52
CA GLN A 67 5.04 24.57 24.99
C GLN A 67 5.98 23.40 25.25
N ALA A 68 6.98 23.19 24.39
CA ALA A 68 7.99 22.15 24.57
C ALA A 68 8.84 22.38 25.83
N ILE A 69 9.18 23.64 26.12
CA ILE A 69 9.92 24.03 27.33
C ILE A 69 9.05 23.85 28.58
N THR A 70 7.86 24.44 28.61
CA THR A 70 6.96 24.40 29.78
C THR A 70 6.47 23.01 30.13
N GLY A 71 6.37 22.11 29.14
CA GLY A 71 6.04 20.70 29.34
C GLY A 71 7.19 19.82 29.79
N ALA A 72 8.41 20.37 29.99
CA ALA A 72 9.58 19.61 30.38
C ALA A 72 9.64 19.33 31.88
N GLU A 73 10.09 18.13 32.25
CA GLU A 73 10.23 17.74 33.66
C GLU A 73 11.44 18.40 34.35
N ASN A 74 12.50 18.67 33.59
CA ASN A 74 13.75 19.26 34.04
C ASN A 74 14.50 19.93 32.88
N LEU A 75 15.61 20.62 33.16
CA LEU A 75 16.40 21.34 32.13
C LEU A 75 16.92 20.42 31.02
N SER A 76 17.35 19.20 31.34
CA SER A 76 17.82 18.26 30.31
C SER A 76 16.69 17.80 29.41
N ASP A 77 15.49 17.59 29.95
CA ASP A 77 14.30 17.27 29.19
C ASP A 77 13.89 18.45 28.29
N ALA A 78 14.01 19.70 28.78
CA ALA A 78 13.73 20.89 27.99
C ALA A 78 14.60 20.99 26.73
N VAL A 79 15.92 20.79 26.86
CA VAL A 79 16.84 20.78 25.71
C VAL A 79 16.46 19.69 24.68
N ARG A 80 16.14 18.49 25.15
CA ARG A 80 15.74 17.37 24.27
C ARG A 80 14.40 17.63 23.58
N ARG A 81 13.43 18.21 24.28
CA ARG A 81 12.12 18.58 23.71
C ARG A 81 12.25 19.69 22.69
N ILE A 82 13.08 20.70 22.94
CA ILE A 82 13.42 21.74 21.94
C ILE A 82 14.00 21.06 20.69
N GLN A 83 14.98 20.17 20.82
CA GLN A 83 15.52 19.47 19.67
C GLN A 83 14.44 18.65 18.94
N ALA A 84 13.61 17.93 19.69
CA ALA A 84 12.56 17.08 19.14
C ALA A 84 11.55 17.87 18.31
N VAL A 85 11.17 19.09 18.70
CA VAL A 85 10.20 19.88 17.91
C VAL A 85 10.76 20.31 16.55
N TYR A 86 12.05 20.66 16.47
CA TYR A 86 12.68 20.98 15.17
C TYR A 86 12.90 19.73 14.31
N TYR A 87 13.27 18.61 14.94
CA TYR A 87 13.39 17.34 14.23
C TYR A 87 12.04 16.89 13.62
N LEU A 88 10.98 16.93 14.43
CA LEU A 88 9.61 16.60 14.00
C LEU A 88 9.06 17.60 12.99
N ALA A 89 9.64 18.81 12.88
CA ALA A 89 9.33 19.79 11.85
C ALA A 89 10.06 19.55 10.52
N GLY A 90 10.79 18.44 10.38
CA GLY A 90 11.42 18.03 9.12
C GLY A 90 12.90 18.41 9.01
N TYR A 91 13.60 18.65 10.12
CA TYR A 91 15.04 18.98 10.13
C TYR A 91 15.86 17.89 10.84
N PRO A 92 16.15 16.75 10.14
CA PRO A 92 16.80 15.60 10.76
C PRO A 92 18.21 15.87 11.31
N ALA A 93 18.96 16.80 10.69
CA ALA A 93 20.31 17.15 11.11
C ALA A 93 20.36 18.27 12.18
N VAL A 94 19.24 18.58 12.84
CA VAL A 94 19.17 19.66 13.83
C VAL A 94 20.23 19.48 14.93
N ARG A 95 21.00 20.54 15.16
CA ARG A 95 22.00 20.64 16.22
C ARG A 95 21.54 21.62 17.28
N VAL A 96 21.68 21.19 18.53
CA VAL A 96 21.36 21.99 19.70
C VAL A 96 22.60 22.15 20.56
N VAL A 97 22.99 23.40 20.80
CA VAL A 97 24.09 23.78 21.70
C VAL A 97 23.49 24.49 22.90
N TYR A 98 23.83 24.08 24.12
CA TYR A 98 23.28 24.68 25.33
C TYR A 98 24.39 25.14 26.29
N ALA A 99 24.10 26.17 27.08
CA ALA A 99 24.99 26.71 28.09
C ALA A 99 24.19 27.15 29.32
N LEU A 100 24.62 26.72 30.51
CA LEU A 100 23.98 27.07 31.77
C LEU A 100 24.72 28.24 32.43
N ALA A 101 24.00 29.31 32.75
CA ALA A 101 24.45 30.39 33.60
C ALA A 101 23.33 30.70 34.59
N GLU A 102 23.32 29.95 35.70
CA GLU A 102 22.24 29.95 36.69
C GLU A 102 21.80 31.37 37.08
N PRO A 103 20.49 31.67 37.09
CA PRO A 103 19.36 30.73 36.91
C PRO A 103 18.93 30.50 35.45
N ASP A 104 19.71 30.93 34.46
CA ASP A 104 19.30 30.91 33.06
C ASP A 104 19.98 29.77 32.27
N LEU A 105 19.20 29.09 31.43
CA LEU A 105 19.69 28.16 30.42
C LEU A 105 19.56 28.81 29.04
N TYR A 106 20.68 28.94 28.34
CA TYR A 106 20.72 29.43 26.97
C TYR A 106 20.81 28.24 26.01
N VAL A 107 19.94 28.18 25.01
CA VAL A 107 19.88 27.10 24.01
C VAL A 107 19.95 27.72 22.60
N SER A 108 20.93 27.32 21.80
CA SER A 108 21.00 27.65 20.39
C SER A 108 20.58 26.43 19.55
N VAL A 109 19.75 26.68 18.55
CA VAL A 109 19.30 25.67 17.58
C VAL A 109 19.77 26.07 16.19
N SER A 110 20.39 25.12 15.48
CA SER A 110 20.72 25.24 14.06
C SER A 110 20.18 24.03 13.31
N LEU A 111 19.67 24.23 12.10
CA LEU A 111 18.96 23.18 11.34
C LEU A 111 19.89 22.09 10.79
N GLY A 112 21.19 22.40 10.72
CA GLY A 112 22.24 21.48 10.30
C GLY A 112 22.25 21.18 8.80
N LYS A 113 23.40 20.71 8.32
CA LYS A 113 23.64 20.29 6.94
C LYS A 113 24.51 19.05 6.91
N VAL A 114 24.47 18.31 5.81
CA VAL A 114 25.33 17.14 5.61
C VAL A 114 26.58 17.57 4.85
N THR A 115 27.76 17.40 5.44
CA THR A 115 29.04 17.71 4.76
C THR A 115 29.52 16.54 3.90
N LYS A 116 29.19 15.31 4.32
CA LYS A 116 29.60 14.08 3.66
C LYS A 116 28.63 12.95 3.98
N VAL A 117 28.45 12.03 3.03
CA VAL A 117 27.76 10.76 3.24
C VAL A 117 28.78 9.62 3.26
N GLU A 118 28.74 8.78 4.29
CA GLU A 118 29.53 7.56 4.42
C GLU A 118 28.58 6.36 4.47
N ALA A 119 28.35 5.74 3.31
CA ALA A 119 27.49 4.57 3.18
C ALA A 119 28.21 3.45 2.42
N PRO A 120 28.04 2.17 2.83
CA PRO A 120 28.59 1.05 2.08
C PRO A 120 27.90 0.92 0.72
N ALA A 121 28.62 0.40 -0.29
CA ALA A 121 28.01 0.06 -1.56
C ALA A 121 26.95 -1.05 -1.37
N PRO A 122 25.81 -0.99 -2.08
CA PRO A 122 25.44 -0.01 -3.10
C PRO A 122 24.69 1.24 -2.56
N TYR A 123 24.53 1.41 -1.25
CA TYR A 123 23.65 2.42 -0.64
C TYR A 123 24.08 3.86 -0.88
N ALA A 124 25.37 4.13 -1.10
CA ALA A 124 25.90 5.47 -1.34
C ALA A 124 25.14 6.23 -2.45
N ALA A 125 24.85 5.57 -3.57
CA ALA A 125 24.19 6.18 -4.72
C ALA A 125 22.75 6.65 -4.45
N TYR A 126 22.10 6.13 -3.40
CA TYR A 126 20.75 6.55 -3.02
C TYR A 126 20.72 7.89 -2.28
N PHE A 127 21.86 8.31 -1.74
CA PHE A 127 22.01 9.53 -0.95
C PHE A 127 22.80 10.61 -1.72
N ASP A 128 22.96 10.42 -3.04
CA ASP A 128 23.53 11.43 -3.93
C ASP A 128 22.67 12.70 -3.89
N GLY A 129 23.29 13.85 -3.61
CA GLY A 129 22.61 15.14 -3.52
C GLY A 129 22.41 15.67 -2.09
N LEU A 130 22.55 14.84 -1.04
CA LEU A 130 22.40 15.30 0.34
C LEU A 130 23.42 16.35 0.77
N THR A 131 24.65 16.29 0.24
CA THR A 131 25.71 17.25 0.58
C THR A 131 25.45 18.66 0.06
N GLY A 132 24.52 18.82 -0.89
CA GLY A 132 24.09 20.12 -1.40
C GLY A 132 22.88 20.70 -0.67
N ALA A 133 22.26 19.96 0.25
CA ALA A 133 21.10 20.40 1.02
C ALA A 133 21.56 21.16 2.28
N ASP A 134 21.38 22.48 2.28
CA ASP A 134 21.66 23.37 3.41
C ASP A 134 20.47 24.33 3.64
N PRO A 135 19.63 24.10 4.67
CA PRO A 135 19.72 23.01 5.65
C PRO A 135 19.29 21.66 5.09
N LEU A 136 19.66 20.57 5.78
CA LEU A 136 19.11 19.24 5.47
C LEU A 136 17.65 19.17 5.93
N THR A 137 16.75 18.90 4.98
CA THR A 137 15.34 18.62 5.25
C THR A 137 15.04 17.13 5.16
N ASP A 138 13.95 16.69 5.77
CA ASP A 138 13.40 15.35 5.58
C ASP A 138 13.01 15.09 4.12
N GLU A 139 12.50 16.11 3.42
CA GLU A 139 12.18 16.05 1.99
C GLU A 139 13.39 15.70 1.11
N ALA A 140 14.59 16.14 1.50
CA ALA A 140 15.82 15.77 0.82
C ALA A 140 16.29 14.34 1.18
N LEU A 141 16.11 13.92 2.44
CA LEU A 141 16.58 12.64 2.97
C LEU A 141 15.70 11.44 2.57
N GLU A 142 14.39 11.60 2.68
CA GLU A 142 13.42 10.51 2.65
C GLU A 142 13.27 9.79 1.31
N PRO A 143 13.34 10.46 0.13
CA PRO A 143 13.29 9.76 -1.14
C PRO A 143 14.42 8.73 -1.30
N GLY A 144 15.66 9.16 -1.00
CA GLY A 144 16.84 8.31 -1.02
C GLY A 144 16.76 7.19 0.01
N ARG A 145 16.40 7.53 1.27
CA ARG A 145 16.26 6.55 2.35
C ARG A 145 15.18 5.51 2.04
N THR A 146 14.08 5.88 1.40
CA THR A 146 12.98 4.96 1.05
C THR A 146 13.46 3.89 0.07
N PHE A 147 14.11 4.27 -1.02
CA PHE A 147 14.61 3.29 -1.99
C PHE A 147 15.83 2.51 -1.48
N ALA A 148 16.70 3.15 -0.69
CA ALA A 148 17.79 2.44 -0.03
C ALA A 148 17.25 1.40 0.97
N SER A 149 16.17 1.71 1.69
CA SER A 149 15.46 0.77 2.58
C SER A 149 14.86 -0.41 1.81
N LEU A 150 14.23 -0.16 0.66
CA LEU A 150 13.69 -1.22 -0.20
C LEU A 150 14.80 -2.12 -0.77
N HIS A 151 15.96 -1.54 -1.12
CA HIS A 151 17.14 -2.31 -1.51
C HIS A 151 17.63 -3.17 -0.35
N ALA A 152 17.79 -2.59 0.84
CA ALA A 152 18.26 -3.28 2.03
C ALA A 152 17.33 -4.43 2.44
N ASP A 153 16.01 -4.24 2.34
CA ASP A 153 15.00 -5.30 2.54
C ASP A 153 15.28 -6.52 1.64
N ARG A 154 15.48 -6.27 0.34
CA ARG A 154 15.78 -7.32 -0.64
C ARG A 154 17.15 -7.96 -0.43
N ALA A 155 18.12 -7.17 0.03
CA ALA A 155 19.45 -7.65 0.36
C ALA A 155 19.48 -8.46 1.66
N GLY A 156 18.40 -8.46 2.45
CA GLY A 156 18.39 -9.05 3.80
C GLY A 156 19.34 -8.33 4.73
N GLN A 157 19.40 -7.00 4.64
CA GLN A 157 20.28 -6.14 5.42
C GLN A 157 19.45 -5.08 6.13
N SER A 158 19.91 -4.63 7.29
CA SER A 158 19.44 -3.41 7.93
C SER A 158 20.62 -2.45 8.17
N ALA A 159 20.31 -1.19 8.42
CA ALA A 159 21.30 -0.19 8.76
C ALA A 159 20.73 0.90 9.67
N ASN A 160 21.58 1.46 10.52
CA ASN A 160 21.28 2.54 11.44
C ASN A 160 22.07 3.80 11.05
N PRO A 161 21.41 4.79 10.42
CA PRO A 161 22.04 6.06 10.10
C PRO A 161 22.36 6.89 11.35
N LYS A 162 23.48 7.59 11.34
CA LYS A 162 23.88 8.52 12.40
C LYS A 162 24.46 9.81 11.82
N PHE A 163 24.17 10.92 12.47
CA PHE A 163 24.87 12.18 12.23
C PHE A 163 26.09 12.28 13.15
N ILE A 164 27.27 12.43 12.56
CA ILE A 164 28.53 12.64 13.26
C ILE A 164 28.92 14.11 13.06
N PRO A 165 29.10 14.90 14.14
CA PRO A 165 29.49 16.30 14.01
C PRO A 165 30.76 16.49 13.16
N ASP A 166 30.71 17.45 12.25
CA ASP A 166 31.84 17.81 11.37
C ASP A 166 31.81 19.31 11.08
N GLY A 167 32.59 20.08 11.86
CA GLY A 167 32.60 21.54 11.79
C GLY A 167 31.22 22.16 12.03
N ASP A 168 30.73 22.90 11.05
CA ASP A 168 29.40 23.53 11.06
C ASP A 168 28.27 22.61 10.55
N GLY A 169 28.60 21.40 10.08
CA GLY A 169 27.64 20.40 9.62
C GLY A 169 27.81 19.04 10.28
N SER A 170 27.43 17.98 9.56
CA SER A 170 27.56 16.60 10.03
C SER A 170 27.83 15.63 8.89
N VAL A 171 28.60 14.57 9.17
CA VAL A 171 28.71 13.40 8.30
C VAL A 171 27.52 12.49 8.57
N LEU A 172 26.75 12.15 7.53
CA LEU A 172 25.73 11.10 7.60
C LEU A 172 26.41 9.75 7.37
N ARG A 173 26.56 8.95 8.42
CA ARG A 173 27.12 7.61 8.34
C ARG A 173 26.03 6.54 8.41
N ILE A 174 25.99 5.64 7.43
CA ILE A 174 25.05 4.51 7.36
C ILE A 174 25.79 3.26 7.88
N GLU A 175 25.50 2.87 9.11
CA GLU A 175 26.15 1.72 9.74
C GLU A 175 25.30 0.45 9.56
N PRO A 176 25.84 -0.65 9.00
CA PRO A 176 25.11 -1.91 8.90
C PRO A 176 24.65 -2.43 10.26
N ASP A 177 23.55 -3.18 10.25
CA ASP A 177 23.00 -3.89 11.40
C ASP A 177 22.68 -5.35 11.02
N ASP A 178 22.82 -6.25 11.99
CA ASP A 178 22.75 -7.70 11.79
C ASP A 178 21.31 -8.23 11.79
N ASN A 179 20.31 -7.35 11.91
CA ASN A 179 18.88 -7.69 12.01
C ASN A 179 18.12 -7.62 10.68
N GLY A 180 18.81 -7.93 9.58
CA GLY A 180 18.22 -7.91 8.25
C GLY A 180 17.06 -8.91 8.06
N PRO A 181 16.09 -8.60 7.19
CA PRO A 181 14.95 -9.49 6.93
C PRO A 181 15.34 -10.75 6.13
N GLY A 182 14.46 -11.75 6.17
CA GLY A 182 14.61 -12.95 5.35
C GLY A 182 14.44 -12.66 3.86
N ARG A 183 15.40 -13.07 3.04
CA ARG A 183 15.42 -12.81 1.58
C ARG A 183 14.50 -13.69 0.77
N SER A 184 14.14 -14.86 1.30
CA SER A 184 13.29 -15.81 0.60
C SER A 184 12.11 -16.16 1.48
N SER A 185 10.95 -16.34 0.87
CA SER A 185 9.80 -16.91 1.55
C SER A 185 8.97 -17.71 0.58
N MET A 186 8.34 -18.75 1.07
CA MET A 186 7.36 -19.52 0.31
C MET A 186 6.11 -19.72 1.13
N GLY A 187 5.01 -20.03 0.46
CA GLY A 187 3.81 -20.41 1.17
C GLY A 187 2.81 -21.14 0.30
N LEU A 188 1.91 -21.83 0.99
CA LEU A 188 0.79 -22.56 0.44
C LEU A 188 -0.47 -22.05 1.12
N GLY A 189 -1.57 -21.97 0.38
CA GLY A 189 -2.87 -21.56 0.89
C GLY A 189 -3.98 -22.40 0.29
N PHE A 190 -5.00 -22.68 1.07
CA PHE A 190 -6.23 -23.31 0.61
C PHE A 190 -7.42 -22.49 1.09
N GLY A 191 -8.41 -22.29 0.25
CA GLY A 191 -9.60 -21.52 0.60
C GLY A 191 -10.66 -21.60 -0.47
N ASN A 192 -11.75 -20.87 -0.27
CA ASN A 192 -12.88 -20.83 -1.19
C ASN A 192 -13.16 -19.42 -1.81
N PRO A 193 -12.14 -18.64 -2.22
CA PRO A 193 -12.35 -17.26 -2.66
C PRO A 193 -13.20 -17.12 -3.94
N GLY A 194 -13.41 -18.21 -4.68
CA GLY A 194 -14.00 -18.16 -6.02
C GLY A 194 -13.15 -17.38 -7.03
N ASN A 195 -13.65 -17.29 -8.25
CA ASN A 195 -13.25 -16.28 -9.23
C ASN A 195 -14.39 -16.06 -10.24
N ARG A 196 -14.24 -15.05 -11.11
CA ARG A 196 -15.27 -14.68 -12.09
C ARG A 196 -15.46 -15.65 -13.25
N PHE A 197 -14.58 -16.64 -13.37
CA PHE A 197 -14.58 -17.62 -14.46
C PHE A 197 -15.18 -18.93 -13.99
N VAL A 198 -14.47 -19.67 -13.12
CA VAL A 198 -14.78 -21.07 -12.76
C VAL A 198 -14.20 -21.47 -11.40
N GLY A 199 -14.89 -22.35 -10.68
CA GLY A 199 -14.39 -22.98 -9.45
C GLY A 199 -14.55 -22.14 -8.17
N ARG A 200 -14.84 -22.83 -7.06
CA ARG A 200 -15.03 -22.21 -5.74
C ARG A 200 -13.78 -22.31 -4.87
N HIS A 201 -13.16 -23.49 -4.86
CA HIS A 201 -12.06 -23.86 -3.97
C HIS A 201 -10.71 -23.83 -4.69
N PHE A 202 -9.69 -23.25 -4.06
CA PHE A 202 -8.38 -23.06 -4.67
C PHE A 202 -7.24 -23.49 -3.75
N LEU A 203 -6.23 -24.09 -4.37
CA LEU A 203 -4.89 -24.23 -3.81
C LEU A 203 -4.00 -23.14 -4.40
N ASP A 204 -3.53 -22.25 -3.55
CA ASP A 204 -2.59 -21.18 -3.88
C ASP A 204 -1.19 -21.55 -3.43
N TRP A 205 -0.19 -21.16 -4.20
CA TRP A 205 1.21 -21.19 -3.78
C TRP A 205 1.91 -19.90 -4.18
N PHE A 206 2.91 -19.49 -3.39
CA PHE A 206 3.80 -18.41 -3.76
C PHE A 206 5.23 -18.71 -3.31
N ALA A 207 6.18 -18.15 -4.04
CA ALA A 207 7.58 -18.14 -3.69
C ALA A 207 8.17 -16.77 -4.06
N LYS A 208 9.03 -16.24 -3.20
CA LYS A 208 9.85 -15.06 -3.52
C LYS A 208 11.28 -15.32 -3.10
N THR A 209 12.21 -14.74 -3.84
CA THR A 209 13.63 -14.71 -3.48
C THR A 209 14.25 -13.39 -3.92
N SER A 210 15.03 -12.80 -3.02
CA SER A 210 15.66 -11.49 -3.20
C SER A 210 17.17 -11.58 -3.07
N PHE A 211 17.87 -10.67 -3.75
CA PHE A 211 19.32 -10.66 -3.87
C PHE A 211 19.92 -9.36 -3.31
N THR A 212 21.21 -9.43 -2.95
CA THR A 212 21.99 -8.29 -2.44
C THR A 212 22.19 -7.16 -3.45
N THR A 213 21.76 -7.37 -4.70
CA THR A 213 21.79 -6.41 -5.80
C THR A 213 20.51 -5.58 -5.89
N GLY A 214 19.54 -5.80 -5.00
CA GLY A 214 18.21 -5.17 -5.01
C GLY A 214 17.22 -5.82 -5.98
N ASP A 215 17.58 -6.95 -6.57
CA ASP A 215 16.72 -7.76 -7.43
C ASP A 215 15.80 -8.66 -6.58
N GLU A 216 14.58 -8.88 -7.03
CA GLU A 216 13.63 -9.80 -6.43
C GLU A 216 12.89 -10.56 -7.53
N PHE A 217 12.76 -11.87 -7.35
CA PHE A 217 11.99 -12.75 -8.20
C PHE A 217 10.80 -13.27 -7.41
N ARG A 218 9.64 -13.29 -8.06
CA ARG A 218 8.38 -13.75 -7.49
C ARG A 218 7.75 -14.76 -8.43
N ALA A 219 7.21 -15.82 -7.87
CA ALA A 219 6.42 -16.80 -8.57
C ALA A 219 5.20 -17.12 -7.73
N SER A 220 4.04 -17.22 -8.37
CA SER A 220 2.83 -17.70 -7.71
C SER A 220 1.99 -18.53 -8.67
N GLY A 221 1.12 -19.34 -8.10
CA GLY A 221 0.10 -19.99 -8.88
C GLY A 221 -1.11 -20.39 -8.05
N ARG A 222 -2.20 -20.61 -8.77
CA ARG A 222 -3.50 -20.96 -8.23
C ARG A 222 -4.07 -22.10 -9.06
N TYR A 223 -4.57 -23.12 -8.38
CA TYR A 223 -5.20 -24.28 -9.00
C TYR A 223 -6.61 -24.46 -8.45
N GLY A 224 -7.59 -24.60 -9.34
CA GLY A 224 -8.96 -24.95 -8.98
C GLY A 224 -9.05 -26.39 -8.49
N MET A 225 -9.65 -26.58 -7.33
CA MET A 225 -9.81 -27.90 -6.71
C MET A 225 -11.14 -28.52 -7.14
N GLU A 226 -11.06 -29.65 -7.83
CA GLU A 226 -12.22 -30.35 -8.37
C GLU A 226 -12.88 -31.27 -7.32
N GLY A 227 -14.19 -31.49 -7.44
CA GLY A 227 -14.94 -32.46 -6.62
C GLY A 227 -15.24 -32.03 -5.17
N LEU A 228 -15.01 -30.77 -4.82
CA LEU A 228 -15.40 -30.20 -3.51
C LEU A 228 -16.76 -29.47 -3.55
N ASP A 229 -17.28 -29.22 -4.75
CA ASP A 229 -18.55 -28.54 -4.97
C ASP A 229 -19.62 -29.58 -5.37
N ASN A 230 -20.70 -29.69 -4.61
CA ASN A 230 -21.73 -30.73 -4.80
C ASN A 230 -22.79 -30.38 -5.85
N ASP A 231 -22.89 -29.11 -6.28
CA ASP A 231 -24.13 -28.57 -6.89
C ASP A 231 -23.98 -27.93 -8.29
N GLN A 232 -22.84 -28.02 -8.98
CA GLN A 232 -22.72 -27.45 -10.34
C GLN A 232 -22.06 -28.40 -11.36
N PRO A 233 -22.53 -28.41 -12.63
CA PRO A 233 -21.83 -29.09 -13.72
C PRO A 233 -20.41 -28.53 -13.81
N THR A 234 -19.44 -29.39 -13.56
CA THR A 234 -18.10 -29.02 -13.11
C THR A 234 -17.35 -28.20 -14.16
N SER A 235 -17.23 -26.91 -13.90
CA SER A 235 -16.27 -26.07 -14.58
C SER A 235 -14.88 -26.39 -14.01
N ASP A 236 -14.08 -27.13 -14.79
CA ASP A 236 -12.87 -27.80 -14.34
C ASP A 236 -11.59 -27.10 -14.86
N GLY A 237 -10.44 -27.50 -14.33
CA GLY A 237 -9.14 -27.14 -14.92
C GLY A 237 -8.74 -25.67 -14.84
N TYR A 238 -9.09 -24.95 -13.76
CA TYR A 238 -8.55 -23.61 -13.53
C TYR A 238 -7.08 -23.67 -13.11
N ASN A 239 -6.21 -22.99 -13.86
CA ASN A 239 -4.83 -22.80 -13.49
C ASN A 239 -4.36 -21.38 -13.82
N GLU A 240 -3.83 -20.69 -12.81
CA GLU A 240 -3.19 -19.38 -12.97
C GLU A 240 -1.75 -19.44 -12.50
N HIS A 241 -0.84 -18.82 -13.26
CA HIS A 241 0.57 -18.70 -12.95
C HIS A 241 1.04 -17.28 -13.18
N THR A 242 1.80 -16.73 -12.24
CA THR A 242 2.46 -15.44 -12.37
C THR A 242 3.94 -15.59 -12.09
N LEU A 243 4.77 -14.99 -12.93
CA LEU A 243 6.20 -14.85 -12.74
C LEU A 243 6.57 -13.37 -12.82
N GLY A 244 7.43 -12.91 -11.91
CA GLY A 244 7.86 -11.52 -11.87
C GLY A 244 9.31 -11.37 -11.47
N TRP A 245 9.94 -10.34 -12.01
CA TRP A 245 11.24 -9.83 -11.60
C TRP A 245 11.14 -8.34 -11.38
N GLY A 246 11.85 -7.81 -10.39
CA GLY A 246 12.00 -6.37 -10.26
C GLY A 246 13.30 -5.96 -9.58
N LYS A 247 13.73 -4.72 -9.83
CA LYS A 247 15.00 -4.17 -9.37
C LYS A 247 14.82 -2.78 -8.78
N VAL A 248 15.36 -2.58 -7.57
CA VAL A 248 15.41 -1.26 -6.93
C VAL A 248 16.61 -0.48 -7.45
N THR A 249 16.38 0.78 -7.79
CA THR A 249 17.40 1.74 -8.22
C THR A 249 17.22 3.06 -7.46
N PRO A 250 18.22 3.96 -7.46
CA PRO A 250 18.04 5.31 -6.91
C PRO A 250 16.88 6.10 -7.52
N TRP A 251 16.47 5.77 -8.74
CA TRP A 251 15.40 6.47 -9.48
C TRP A 251 14.04 5.77 -9.40
N GLY A 252 13.93 4.68 -8.64
CA GLY A 252 12.68 3.93 -8.53
C GLY A 252 12.83 2.42 -8.64
N LEU A 253 11.68 1.74 -8.64
CA LEU A 253 11.54 0.31 -8.83
C LEU A 253 11.13 0.03 -10.28
N ILE A 254 11.89 -0.82 -10.97
CA ILE A 254 11.51 -1.37 -12.28
C ILE A 254 11.01 -2.80 -12.05
N ALA A 255 9.93 -3.19 -12.70
CA ALA A 255 9.36 -4.53 -12.63
C ALA A 255 8.97 -5.05 -14.01
N VAL A 256 9.11 -6.36 -14.20
CA VAL A 256 8.62 -7.11 -15.35
C VAL A 256 7.82 -8.29 -14.82
N GLN A 257 6.63 -8.51 -15.36
CA GLN A 257 5.73 -9.57 -14.93
C GLN A 257 5.12 -10.28 -16.14
N GLY A 258 4.93 -11.58 -16.02
CA GLY A 258 4.15 -12.40 -16.94
C GLY A 258 3.08 -13.16 -16.17
N ARG A 259 1.88 -13.27 -16.75
CA ARG A 259 0.75 -14.00 -16.19
C ARG A 259 0.10 -14.89 -17.24
N TYR A 260 -0.30 -16.07 -16.81
CA TYR A 260 -1.04 -17.04 -17.59
C TYR A 260 -2.27 -17.49 -16.80
N VAL A 261 -3.43 -17.57 -17.45
CA VAL A 261 -4.64 -18.19 -16.89
C VAL A 261 -5.19 -19.16 -17.93
N GLY A 262 -5.46 -20.39 -17.52
CA GLY A 262 -6.23 -21.38 -18.28
C GLY A 262 -7.44 -21.82 -17.48
N TYR A 263 -8.57 -22.03 -18.16
CA TYR A 263 -9.80 -22.51 -17.52
C TYR A 263 -10.74 -23.20 -18.50
N GLN A 264 -11.62 -24.06 -17.98
CA GLN A 264 -12.68 -24.71 -18.77
C GLN A 264 -14.06 -24.46 -18.17
N GLN A 265 -14.97 -23.90 -18.97
CA GLN A 265 -16.35 -23.64 -18.59
C GLN A 265 -17.27 -24.70 -19.20
N VAL A 266 -18.28 -25.11 -18.44
CA VAL A 266 -19.34 -26.00 -18.91
C VAL A 266 -20.65 -25.25 -18.79
N LEU A 267 -21.24 -24.87 -19.93
CA LEU A 267 -22.46 -24.07 -19.95
C LEU A 267 -23.60 -24.83 -20.64
N PRO A 268 -24.84 -24.78 -20.11
CA PRO A 268 -26.00 -25.22 -20.85
C PRO A 268 -26.25 -24.28 -22.03
N VAL A 269 -26.38 -24.82 -23.24
CA VAL A 269 -26.69 -24.03 -24.43
C VAL A 269 -28.12 -24.35 -24.87
N VAL A 270 -28.95 -23.32 -25.03
CA VAL A 270 -30.34 -23.47 -25.43
C VAL A 270 -30.43 -24.27 -26.74
N GLY A 271 -31.18 -25.37 -26.71
CA GLY A 271 -31.36 -26.26 -27.87
C GLY A 271 -30.29 -27.33 -28.04
N VAL A 272 -29.30 -27.42 -27.13
CA VAL A 272 -28.33 -28.51 -27.06
C VAL A 272 -28.65 -29.39 -25.83
N PRO A 273 -28.89 -30.70 -25.99
CA PRO A 273 -29.23 -31.58 -24.86
C PRO A 273 -28.12 -31.72 -23.82
N ASP A 274 -26.87 -31.71 -24.26
CA ASP A 274 -25.70 -31.88 -23.41
C ASP A 274 -24.98 -30.54 -23.19
N PRO A 275 -24.48 -30.26 -21.98
CA PRO A 275 -23.69 -29.06 -21.71
C PRO A 275 -22.46 -28.95 -22.63
N VAL A 276 -22.20 -27.75 -23.14
CA VAL A 276 -21.07 -27.49 -24.04
C VAL A 276 -19.86 -27.05 -23.22
N LYS A 277 -18.69 -27.61 -23.55
CA LYS A 277 -17.41 -27.22 -22.95
C LYS A 277 -16.74 -26.11 -23.74
N PHE A 278 -16.24 -25.11 -23.01
CA PHE A 278 -15.48 -24.00 -23.54
C PHE A 278 -14.13 -23.90 -22.85
N SER A 279 -13.09 -23.56 -23.60
CA SER A 279 -11.75 -23.33 -23.08
C SER A 279 -11.41 -21.85 -23.17
N GLY A 280 -10.94 -21.27 -22.08
CA GLY A 280 -10.42 -19.92 -22.03
C GLY A 280 -8.93 -19.89 -21.68
N ASN A 281 -8.18 -19.02 -22.34
CA ASN A 281 -6.77 -18.79 -22.07
C ASN A 281 -6.49 -17.29 -22.10
N ILE A 282 -5.72 -16.81 -21.12
CA ILE A 282 -5.33 -15.42 -20.95
C ILE A 282 -3.83 -15.38 -20.71
N ARG A 283 -3.15 -14.49 -21.42
CA ARG A 283 -1.70 -14.25 -21.30
C ARG A 283 -1.46 -12.76 -21.22
N GLU A 284 -0.70 -12.35 -20.22
CA GLU A 284 -0.37 -10.96 -19.99
C GLU A 284 1.14 -10.82 -19.78
N GLY A 285 1.73 -9.81 -20.41
CA GLY A 285 3.10 -9.37 -20.17
C GLY A 285 3.11 -7.91 -19.79
N GLU A 286 3.79 -7.55 -18.71
CA GLU A 286 3.78 -6.21 -18.13
C GLU A 286 5.21 -5.73 -17.84
N ILE A 287 5.45 -4.45 -18.09
CA ILE A 287 6.63 -3.71 -17.63
C ILE A 287 6.14 -2.49 -16.86
N GLY A 288 6.65 -2.29 -15.66
CA GLY A 288 6.29 -1.20 -14.77
C GLY A 288 7.50 -0.46 -14.22
N TRP A 289 7.31 0.83 -13.94
CA TRP A 289 8.21 1.68 -13.17
C TRP A 289 7.43 2.40 -12.08
N THR A 290 8.01 2.53 -10.90
CA THR A 290 7.45 3.32 -9.78
C THR A 290 8.54 4.18 -9.15
N GLY A 291 8.23 5.48 -8.99
CA GLY A 291 9.12 6.49 -8.42
C GLY A 291 8.44 7.31 -7.32
N LEU A 292 9.20 8.26 -6.76
CA LEU A 292 8.72 9.24 -5.78
C LEU A 292 8.90 10.65 -6.35
N LEU A 293 7.85 11.46 -6.30
CA LEU A 293 7.93 12.91 -6.54
C LEU A 293 8.28 13.67 -5.27
N HIS A 294 7.81 13.17 -4.12
CA HIS A 294 8.04 13.75 -2.81
C HIS A 294 7.96 12.66 -1.74
N SER A 295 8.77 12.77 -0.69
CA SER A 295 8.67 11.93 0.50
C SER A 295 9.19 12.74 1.68
N SER A 296 8.51 12.67 2.81
CA SER A 296 8.84 13.33 4.08
C SER A 296 8.51 12.38 5.23
N PHE A 297 8.66 12.81 6.49
CA PHE A 297 8.29 11.97 7.63
C PHE A 297 6.79 11.65 7.72
N TYR A 298 5.95 12.51 7.13
CA TYR A 298 4.51 12.41 7.29
C TYR A 298 3.76 12.24 5.97
N SER A 299 4.40 12.46 4.83
CA SER A 299 3.76 12.33 3.53
C SER A 299 4.64 11.66 2.49
N ARG A 300 4.01 10.98 1.54
CA ARG A 300 4.67 10.37 0.40
C ARG A 300 3.82 10.57 -0.84
N TRP A 301 4.46 10.99 -1.92
CA TRP A 301 3.84 11.13 -3.23
C TRP A 301 4.59 10.23 -4.22
N GLY A 302 3.98 9.10 -4.54
CA GLY A 302 4.46 8.15 -5.53
C GLY A 302 3.85 8.38 -6.90
N VAL A 303 4.60 8.00 -7.93
CA VAL A 303 4.15 7.97 -9.34
C VAL A 303 4.51 6.63 -9.96
N GLY A 304 3.66 6.17 -10.88
CA GLY A 304 3.85 4.92 -11.59
C GLY A 304 3.61 5.09 -13.09
N ALA A 305 4.33 4.30 -13.87
CA ALA A 305 4.10 4.13 -15.30
C ALA A 305 4.14 2.63 -15.63
N LYS A 306 3.25 2.19 -16.51
CA LYS A 306 3.09 0.77 -16.82
C LYS A 306 2.69 0.60 -18.27
N VAL A 307 3.25 -0.40 -18.93
CA VAL A 307 2.83 -0.85 -20.25
C VAL A 307 2.63 -2.36 -20.18
N ASP A 308 1.53 -2.83 -20.73
CA ASP A 308 1.24 -4.26 -20.80
C ASP A 308 0.63 -4.64 -22.14
N TYR A 309 0.68 -5.94 -22.42
CA TYR A 309 0.05 -6.57 -23.56
C TYR A 309 -0.76 -7.76 -23.07
N THR A 310 -2.03 -7.79 -23.47
CA THR A 310 -3.00 -8.83 -23.11
C THR A 310 -3.40 -9.60 -24.35
N TYR A 311 -3.34 -10.93 -24.27
CA TYR A 311 -3.93 -11.85 -25.23
C TYR A 311 -4.94 -12.73 -24.49
N LYS A 312 -6.16 -12.80 -25.01
CA LYS A 312 -7.22 -13.70 -24.54
C LYS A 312 -7.82 -14.44 -25.73
N ASP A 313 -8.08 -15.72 -25.56
CA ASP A 313 -8.91 -16.53 -26.44
C ASP A 313 -9.94 -17.33 -25.64
N PHE A 314 -11.13 -17.48 -26.21
CA PHE A 314 -12.21 -18.31 -25.71
C PHE A 314 -12.85 -19.07 -26.86
N ALA A 315 -12.88 -20.39 -26.76
CA ALA A 315 -13.29 -21.27 -27.86
C ALA A 315 -14.13 -22.45 -27.37
N VAL A 316 -14.92 -23.03 -28.27
CA VAL A 316 -15.62 -24.31 -28.03
C VAL A 316 -14.60 -25.44 -28.03
N THR A 317 -14.52 -26.22 -26.95
CA THR A 317 -13.46 -27.22 -26.75
C THR A 317 -13.48 -28.36 -27.77
N VAL A 318 -14.65 -28.71 -28.32
CA VAL A 318 -14.77 -29.86 -29.26
C VAL A 318 -14.42 -29.48 -30.70
N SER A 319 -14.70 -28.24 -31.11
CA SER A 319 -14.51 -27.77 -32.48
C SER A 319 -13.35 -26.80 -32.66
N ASP A 320 -12.73 -26.36 -31.57
CA ASP A 320 -11.77 -25.24 -31.50
C ASP A 320 -12.28 -23.95 -32.17
N GLN A 321 -13.60 -23.82 -32.31
CA GLN A 321 -14.20 -22.61 -32.87
C GLN A 321 -14.04 -21.47 -31.87
N THR A 322 -13.23 -20.48 -32.23
CA THR A 322 -13.05 -19.26 -31.45
C THR A 322 -14.33 -18.45 -31.42
N LEU A 323 -14.79 -18.12 -30.21
CA LEU A 323 -15.95 -17.27 -29.96
C LEU A 323 -15.54 -15.85 -29.60
N GLN A 324 -14.39 -15.71 -28.95
CA GLN A 324 -13.83 -14.43 -28.54
C GLN A 324 -12.31 -14.51 -28.56
N ARG A 325 -11.67 -13.46 -29.06
CA ARG A 325 -10.22 -13.26 -29.12
C ARG A 325 -9.90 -11.77 -28.93
N GLN A 326 -9.33 -11.45 -27.79
CA GLN A 326 -8.92 -10.08 -27.49
C GLN A 326 -7.40 -10.00 -27.44
N GLU A 327 -6.84 -9.07 -28.20
CA GLU A 327 -5.39 -8.88 -28.29
C GLU A 327 -5.11 -7.39 -28.34
N TYR A 328 -4.48 -6.84 -27.31
CA TYR A 328 -4.26 -5.41 -27.22
C TYR A 328 -3.11 -5.06 -26.26
N ALA A 329 -2.48 -3.92 -26.53
CA ALA A 329 -1.54 -3.29 -25.61
C ALA A 329 -2.23 -2.15 -24.84
N SER A 330 -1.67 -1.78 -23.69
CA SER A 330 -2.19 -0.70 -22.86
C SER A 330 -1.06 0.03 -22.16
N ALA A 331 -1.28 1.32 -21.89
CA ALA A 331 -0.41 2.13 -21.06
C ALA A 331 -1.20 2.70 -19.87
N GLU A 332 -0.56 2.80 -18.71
CA GLU A 332 -1.14 3.39 -17.51
C GLU A 332 -0.12 4.33 -16.85
N LEU A 333 -0.61 5.50 -16.42
CA LEU A 333 0.09 6.41 -15.54
C LEU A 333 -0.70 6.52 -14.24
N SER A 334 0.00 6.47 -13.10
CA SER A 334 -0.64 6.53 -11.80
C SER A 334 0.09 7.47 -10.87
N THR A 335 -0.67 8.00 -9.92
CA THR A 335 -0.16 8.84 -8.84
C THR A 335 -0.87 8.49 -7.55
N GLN A 336 -0.12 8.44 -6.44
CA GLN A 336 -0.66 8.17 -5.12
C GLN A 336 0.00 9.08 -4.09
N PHE A 337 -0.82 9.73 -3.28
CA PHE A 337 -0.41 10.55 -2.15
C PHE A 337 -0.90 9.91 -0.85
N SER A 338 0.00 9.70 0.10
CA SER A 338 -0.32 9.25 1.46
C SER A 338 0.16 10.27 2.48
N ARG A 339 -0.61 10.49 3.54
CA ARG A 339 -0.26 11.38 4.64
C ARG A 339 -0.74 10.85 5.98
N ILE A 340 0.11 10.95 7.01
CA ILE A 340 -0.29 10.81 8.41
C ILE A 340 -0.51 12.19 9.03
N PHE A 341 -1.59 12.32 9.78
CA PHE A 341 -1.97 13.53 10.50
C PHE A 341 -2.91 13.18 11.65
N ASN A 342 -3.11 14.10 12.58
CA ASN A 342 -3.89 13.87 13.81
C ASN A 342 -5.11 14.80 13.87
N PRO A 343 -6.14 14.60 13.02
CA PRO A 343 -7.36 15.41 13.11
C PRO A 343 -8.04 15.13 14.44
N LEU A 344 -8.33 16.19 15.21
CA LEU A 344 -8.95 16.07 16.54
C LEU A 344 -8.18 15.13 17.49
N ASP A 345 -6.85 15.12 17.40
CA ASP A 345 -5.95 14.25 18.16
C ASP A 345 -6.15 12.73 17.91
N ILE A 346 -6.78 12.37 16.78
CA ILE A 346 -6.96 10.97 16.37
C ILE A 346 -5.90 10.61 15.33
N PRO A 347 -4.96 9.69 15.60
CA PRO A 347 -3.95 9.31 14.62
C PRO A 347 -4.60 8.72 13.37
N THR A 348 -4.42 9.42 12.24
CA THR A 348 -5.10 9.14 10.98
C THR A 348 -4.11 9.07 9.83
N GLU A 349 -4.20 7.99 9.06
CA GLU A 349 -3.51 7.82 7.78
C GLU A 349 -4.53 7.98 6.65
N LEU A 350 -4.26 8.86 5.70
CA LEU A 350 -5.04 9.04 4.49
C LEU A 350 -4.17 8.72 3.28
N SER A 351 -4.70 7.93 2.36
CA SER A 351 -4.11 7.71 1.04
C SER A 351 -5.15 8.00 -0.04
N ALA A 352 -4.73 8.70 -1.09
CA ALA A 352 -5.56 8.98 -2.26
C ALA A 352 -4.72 8.86 -3.52
N GLY A 353 -5.30 8.37 -4.60
CA GLY A 353 -4.59 8.21 -5.86
C GLY A 353 -5.53 8.15 -7.05
N VAL A 354 -4.95 8.29 -8.23
CA VAL A 354 -5.64 8.11 -9.49
C VAL A 354 -4.71 7.42 -10.47
N ALA A 355 -5.24 6.44 -11.19
CA ALA A 355 -4.59 5.90 -12.38
C ALA A 355 -5.40 6.27 -13.62
N VAL A 356 -4.70 6.64 -14.69
CA VAL A 356 -5.25 6.88 -16.02
C VAL A 356 -4.66 5.84 -16.94
N ARG A 357 -5.51 5.06 -17.58
CA ARG A 357 -5.09 3.96 -18.46
C ARG A 357 -5.75 4.10 -19.81
N SER A 358 -4.98 3.85 -20.85
CA SER A 358 -5.47 3.85 -22.22
C SER A 358 -5.05 2.59 -22.96
N GLY A 359 -5.96 2.06 -23.76
CA GLY A 359 -5.64 1.02 -24.75
C GLY A 359 -4.88 1.63 -25.93
N LEU A 360 -3.90 0.89 -26.46
CA LEU A 360 -3.03 1.32 -27.57
C LEU A 360 -3.42 0.67 -28.90
N GLY A 361 -4.57 0.01 -28.96
CA GLY A 361 -5.08 -0.66 -30.16
C GLY A 361 -6.00 0.23 -30.99
N ASP A 362 -6.38 -0.26 -32.17
CA ASP A 362 -7.33 0.43 -33.05
C ASP A 362 -8.77 0.37 -32.52
N ASN A 363 -9.60 1.29 -33.00
CA ASN A 363 -10.99 1.42 -32.54
C ASN A 363 -11.82 0.18 -32.97
N LYS A 364 -12.27 -0.56 -31.97
CA LYS A 364 -13.19 -1.71 -31.99
C LYS A 364 -12.63 -3.05 -32.48
N THR A 365 -12.91 -4.11 -31.72
CA THR A 365 -12.75 -5.49 -32.20
C THR A 365 -13.87 -5.86 -33.17
N ASP A 366 -13.56 -6.66 -34.20
CA ASP A 366 -14.55 -7.21 -35.16
C ASP A 366 -15.42 -8.34 -34.54
N GLU A 367 -15.46 -8.46 -33.22
CA GLU A 367 -16.04 -9.59 -32.50
C GLU A 367 -17.44 -9.28 -32.01
N ALA A 368 -18.45 -9.96 -32.56
CA ALA A 368 -19.86 -9.70 -32.26
C ALA A 368 -20.24 -9.83 -30.77
N LEU A 369 -19.54 -10.66 -29.99
CA LEU A 369 -19.85 -10.91 -28.58
C LEU A 369 -19.29 -9.85 -27.61
N VAL A 370 -18.37 -9.01 -28.07
CA VAL A 370 -17.73 -7.99 -27.22
C VAL A 370 -17.76 -6.64 -27.89
N ALA A 371 -17.26 -6.56 -29.13
CA ALA A 371 -17.02 -5.31 -29.86
C ALA A 371 -16.43 -4.23 -28.93
N ALA A 372 -15.39 -4.61 -28.17
CA ALA A 372 -14.70 -3.73 -27.23
C ALA A 372 -13.90 -2.69 -27.99
N ASP A 373 -13.84 -1.47 -27.45
CA ASP A 373 -12.90 -0.46 -27.91
C ASP A 373 -11.50 -0.79 -27.40
N LEU A 374 -10.51 -0.92 -28.28
CA LEU A 374 -9.12 -1.16 -27.89
C LEU A 374 -8.31 0.14 -27.75
N GLY A 375 -8.90 1.28 -28.11
CA GLY A 375 -8.39 2.64 -27.88
C GLY A 375 -8.97 3.30 -26.62
N TYR A 376 -9.58 2.51 -25.74
CA TYR A 376 -10.30 2.98 -24.57
C TYR A 376 -9.49 3.93 -23.67
N LEU A 377 -10.18 4.76 -22.90
CA LEU A 377 -9.63 5.56 -21.81
C LEU A 377 -10.41 5.28 -20.52
N LEU A 378 -9.68 4.98 -19.43
CA LEU A 378 -10.28 4.76 -18.13
C LEU A 378 -9.53 5.47 -17.01
N PHE A 379 -10.30 5.91 -16.01
CA PHE A 379 -9.82 6.55 -14.79
C PHE A 379 -10.15 5.68 -13.58
N ARG A 380 -9.16 5.46 -12.71
CA ARG A 380 -9.30 4.65 -11.50
C ARG A 380 -8.91 5.45 -10.26
N PRO A 381 -9.82 6.29 -9.72
CA PRO A 381 -9.59 6.95 -8.45
C PRO A 381 -9.67 5.96 -7.29
N THR A 382 -8.80 6.17 -6.29
CA THR A 382 -8.76 5.38 -5.07
C THR A 382 -8.59 6.30 -3.87
N VAL A 383 -9.29 6.02 -2.78
CA VAL A 383 -9.16 6.71 -1.50
C VAL A 383 -9.26 5.68 -0.38
N SER A 384 -8.37 5.78 0.60
CA SER A 384 -8.44 4.99 1.82
C SER A 384 -8.04 5.82 3.04
N ALA A 385 -8.72 5.63 4.16
CA ALA A 385 -8.36 6.26 5.41
C ALA A 385 -8.37 5.23 6.54
N LYS A 386 -7.41 5.33 7.47
CA LYS A 386 -7.35 4.54 8.69
C LYS A 386 -7.17 5.46 9.89
N ALA A 387 -8.09 5.40 10.85
CA ALA A 387 -8.06 6.23 12.05
C ALA A 387 -8.14 5.36 13.32
N ASN A 388 -7.24 5.57 14.29
CA ASN A 388 -7.33 4.87 15.58
C ASN A 388 -8.23 5.64 16.52
N VAL A 389 -9.51 5.32 16.50
CA VAL A 389 -10.51 6.03 17.30
C VAL A 389 -10.29 5.76 18.79
N THR A 390 -9.85 4.55 19.14
CA THR A 390 -9.47 4.17 20.51
C THR A 390 -8.27 3.22 20.50
N ASP A 391 -7.72 2.91 21.68
CA ASP A 391 -6.65 1.91 21.82
C ASP A 391 -7.06 0.48 21.42
N TRP A 392 -8.36 0.22 21.23
CA TRP A 392 -8.91 -1.10 20.93
C TRP A 392 -9.72 -1.17 19.63
N VAL A 393 -9.96 -0.03 18.95
CA VAL A 393 -10.68 0.04 17.66
C VAL A 393 -9.96 0.98 16.69
N ALA A 394 -9.71 0.48 15.48
CA ALA A 394 -9.39 1.30 14.33
C ALA A 394 -10.56 1.29 13.33
N LEU A 395 -10.83 2.45 12.74
CA LEU A 395 -11.79 2.63 11.65
C LEU A 395 -11.02 2.65 10.34
N ARG A 396 -11.50 1.91 9.34
CA ARG A 396 -10.97 1.92 7.99
C ARG A 396 -12.07 2.23 6.97
N LEU A 397 -11.79 3.18 6.09
CA LEU A 397 -12.59 3.53 4.92
C LEU A 397 -11.81 3.20 3.66
N MET A 398 -12.48 2.68 2.66
CA MET A 398 -11.94 2.47 1.31
C MET A 398 -13.00 2.82 0.28
N ALA A 399 -12.61 3.55 -0.76
CA ALA A 399 -13.42 3.81 -1.93
C ALA A 399 -12.54 3.67 -3.18
N ILE A 400 -12.99 2.85 -4.13
CA ILE A 400 -12.33 2.62 -5.40
C ILE A 400 -13.37 2.68 -6.51
N ALA A 401 -13.01 3.23 -7.67
CA ALA A 401 -13.90 3.26 -8.81
C ALA A 401 -13.14 3.07 -10.12
N GLN A 402 -13.87 2.71 -11.16
CA GLN A 402 -13.43 2.72 -12.55
C GLN A 402 -14.46 3.50 -13.36
N ILE A 403 -13.98 4.49 -14.10
CA ILE A 403 -14.81 5.41 -14.88
C ILE A 403 -14.30 5.42 -16.31
N THR A 404 -15.19 5.13 -17.24
CA THR A 404 -14.96 5.20 -18.69
C THR A 404 -16.31 5.46 -19.38
N ASP A 405 -16.26 5.97 -20.61
CA ASP A 405 -17.40 6.03 -21.51
C ASP A 405 -17.28 5.00 -22.66
N ASP A 406 -16.18 4.23 -22.64
CA ASP A 406 -15.85 3.25 -23.66
C ASP A 406 -16.31 1.85 -23.25
N ARG A 407 -16.59 1.02 -24.25
CA ARG A 407 -16.81 -0.40 -24.01
C ARG A 407 -15.46 -1.08 -23.86
N LEU A 408 -15.21 -1.71 -22.72
CA LEU A 408 -13.88 -2.21 -22.40
C LEU A 408 -13.67 -3.66 -22.85
N PRO A 409 -12.42 -4.07 -23.14
CA PRO A 409 -12.06 -5.47 -23.18
C PRO A 409 -12.39 -6.15 -21.85
N GLU A 410 -12.66 -7.45 -21.86
CA GLU A 410 -13.20 -8.15 -20.69
C GLU A 410 -12.21 -8.19 -19.51
N GLN A 411 -10.90 -8.19 -19.80
CA GLN A 411 -9.87 -8.12 -18.76
C GLN A 411 -9.75 -6.72 -18.13
N GLN A 412 -10.42 -5.71 -18.68
CA GLN A 412 -10.44 -4.35 -18.15
C GLN A 412 -11.74 -3.99 -17.44
N GLN A 413 -12.75 -4.86 -17.49
CA GLN A 413 -14.05 -4.62 -16.87
C GLN A 413 -13.98 -4.65 -15.34
N TRP A 414 -14.82 -3.82 -14.73
CA TRP A 414 -15.11 -3.82 -13.31
C TRP A 414 -15.92 -5.05 -12.93
N VAL A 415 -15.53 -5.71 -11.84
CA VAL A 415 -16.18 -6.92 -11.33
C VAL A 415 -16.55 -6.71 -9.87
N VAL A 416 -17.78 -7.05 -9.51
CA VAL A 416 -18.31 -7.04 -8.14
C VAL A 416 -18.47 -8.49 -7.67
N GLY A 417 -18.30 -8.73 -6.36
CA GLY A 417 -18.36 -10.05 -5.73
C GLY A 417 -17.00 -10.53 -5.23
N GLY A 418 -17.00 -11.26 -4.12
CA GLY A 418 -15.83 -11.88 -3.50
C GLY A 418 -15.32 -11.22 -2.23
N ILE A 419 -14.25 -11.79 -1.67
CA ILE A 419 -13.62 -11.31 -0.43
C ILE A 419 -13.15 -9.86 -0.59
N GLY A 420 -13.61 -8.99 0.31
CA GLY A 420 -13.40 -7.55 0.26
C GLY A 420 -13.97 -6.84 -0.95
N ASN A 421 -14.95 -7.45 -1.61
CA ASN A 421 -15.69 -6.92 -2.75
C ASN A 421 -17.11 -7.49 -2.77
N ILE A 422 -17.99 -7.08 -1.87
CA ILE A 422 -19.31 -7.70 -1.68
C ILE A 422 -19.14 -9.20 -1.33
N GLU A 423 -18.73 -9.43 -0.09
CA GLU A 423 -18.47 -10.76 0.49
C GLU A 423 -19.69 -11.69 0.60
N SER A 424 -20.93 -11.22 0.40
CA SER A 424 -22.10 -12.13 0.34
C SER A 424 -22.11 -12.98 -0.94
N TYR A 425 -21.39 -12.58 -1.99
CA TYR A 425 -21.42 -13.22 -3.32
C TYR A 425 -20.05 -13.65 -3.82
N LEU A 426 -20.01 -14.63 -4.73
CA LEU A 426 -18.81 -15.01 -5.48
C LEU A 426 -18.41 -13.91 -6.47
N PRO A 427 -17.10 -13.78 -6.79
CA PRO A 427 -16.65 -12.84 -7.81
C PRO A 427 -17.35 -13.05 -9.14
N GLY A 428 -17.82 -11.98 -9.77
CA GLY A 428 -18.50 -12.07 -11.06
C GLY A 428 -20.02 -11.99 -11.00
N VAL A 429 -20.63 -11.91 -9.80
CA VAL A 429 -22.09 -11.73 -9.63
C VAL A 429 -22.63 -10.53 -10.42
N ALA A 430 -21.80 -9.50 -10.59
CA ALA A 430 -22.05 -8.41 -11.53
C ALA A 430 -20.73 -7.94 -12.14
N SER A 431 -20.77 -7.54 -13.41
CA SER A 431 -19.63 -6.99 -14.16
C SER A 431 -20.07 -5.89 -15.12
N GLY A 432 -19.12 -5.06 -15.56
CA GLY A 432 -19.38 -3.95 -16.48
C GLY A 432 -18.14 -3.09 -16.73
N ASP A 433 -18.25 -2.07 -17.57
CA ASP A 433 -17.13 -1.25 -17.99
C ASP A 433 -16.79 -0.17 -16.94
N SER A 434 -17.81 0.41 -16.32
CA SER A 434 -17.69 1.38 -15.22
C SER A 434 -18.24 0.80 -13.92
N GLY A 435 -17.65 1.17 -12.79
CA GLY A 435 -18.09 0.66 -11.49
C GLY A 435 -17.38 1.28 -10.30
N GLY A 436 -17.74 0.82 -9.11
CA GLY A 436 -17.04 1.23 -7.89
C GLY A 436 -17.47 0.43 -6.67
N LEU A 437 -16.62 0.50 -5.65
CA LEU A 437 -16.78 -0.17 -4.37
C LEU A 437 -16.44 0.81 -3.25
N GLY A 438 -17.32 0.89 -2.25
CA GLY A 438 -17.07 1.53 -0.97
C GLY A 438 -17.09 0.49 0.14
N ARG A 439 -16.14 0.56 1.07
CA ARG A 439 -16.06 -0.30 2.25
C ARG A 439 -15.83 0.52 3.50
N PHE A 440 -16.64 0.25 4.51
CA PHE A 440 -16.45 0.68 5.89
C PHE A 440 -16.06 -0.53 6.74
N GLN A 441 -15.02 -0.41 7.57
CA GLN A 441 -14.55 -1.51 8.40
C GLN A 441 -14.15 -1.02 9.80
N LEU A 442 -14.51 -1.81 10.82
CA LEU A 442 -14.01 -1.68 12.18
C LEU A 442 -13.03 -2.83 12.44
N GLU A 443 -11.78 -2.48 12.75
CA GLU A 443 -10.71 -3.40 13.14
C GLU A 443 -10.54 -3.36 14.65
N PHE A 444 -10.77 -4.48 15.33
CA PHE A 444 -10.60 -4.57 16.78
C PHE A 444 -9.17 -5.01 17.11
N LYS A 445 -8.66 -4.52 18.23
CA LYS A 445 -7.33 -4.91 18.73
C LYS A 445 -7.25 -6.43 18.87
N SER A 446 -6.19 -6.99 18.31
CA SER A 446 -5.94 -8.41 18.40
C SER A 446 -5.69 -8.85 19.84
N TYR A 447 -6.10 -10.07 20.16
CA TYR A 447 -5.86 -10.68 21.47
C TYR A 447 -5.29 -12.09 21.30
N ASP A 448 -4.46 -12.51 22.26
CA ASP A 448 -3.77 -13.79 22.22
C ASP A 448 -4.44 -14.80 23.16
N VAL A 449 -4.77 -15.99 22.63
CA VAL A 449 -5.25 -17.13 23.43
C VAL A 449 -4.47 -18.37 23.01
N ALA A 450 -3.79 -19.02 23.97
CA ALA A 450 -3.01 -20.24 23.73
C ALA A 450 -2.03 -20.12 22.53
N SER A 451 -1.31 -19.00 22.45
CA SER A 451 -0.36 -18.67 21.36
C SER A 451 -1.00 -18.51 19.97
N VAL A 452 -2.32 -18.35 19.90
CA VAL A 452 -3.05 -17.95 18.70
C VAL A 452 -3.48 -16.51 18.85
N LYS A 453 -3.08 -15.66 17.90
CA LYS A 453 -3.49 -14.27 17.81
C LYS A 453 -4.80 -14.18 17.02
N PHE A 454 -5.83 -13.60 17.60
CA PHE A 454 -7.15 -13.41 16.99
C PHE A 454 -7.37 -11.94 16.65
N SER A 455 -7.87 -11.66 15.45
CA SER A 455 -8.14 -10.30 14.97
C SER A 455 -9.55 -10.25 14.37
N PRO A 456 -10.57 -9.87 15.16
CA PRO A 456 -11.94 -9.73 14.66
C PRO A 456 -12.14 -8.42 13.92
N THR A 457 -13.07 -8.42 12.96
CA THR A 457 -13.44 -7.26 12.16
C THR A 457 -14.94 -7.23 11.87
N LEU A 458 -15.52 -6.04 11.75
CA LEU A 458 -16.86 -5.83 11.20
C LEU A 458 -16.76 -4.99 9.94
N PHE A 459 -17.61 -5.23 8.94
CA PHE A 459 -17.60 -4.45 7.72
C PHE A 459 -18.99 -4.26 7.11
N VAL A 460 -19.10 -3.21 6.28
CA VAL A 460 -20.23 -2.93 5.40
C VAL A 460 -19.69 -2.49 4.05
N GLU A 461 -20.23 -3.03 2.97
CA GLU A 461 -19.75 -2.80 1.61
C GLU A 461 -20.90 -2.38 0.68
N TYR A 462 -20.57 -1.56 -0.31
CA TYR A 462 -21.49 -1.16 -1.38
C TYR A 462 -20.74 -1.15 -2.71
N GLY A 463 -21.24 -1.93 -3.66
CA GLY A 463 -20.65 -2.12 -4.97
C GLY A 463 -21.64 -1.79 -6.08
N TYR A 464 -21.14 -1.27 -7.20
CA TYR A 464 -21.95 -1.10 -8.38
C TYR A 464 -21.16 -1.28 -9.66
N THR A 465 -21.87 -1.59 -10.74
CA THR A 465 -21.32 -1.70 -12.09
C THR A 465 -22.33 -1.28 -13.15
N LYS A 466 -21.83 -0.96 -14.34
CA LYS A 466 -22.61 -0.58 -15.51
C LYS A 466 -21.83 -0.91 -16.79
N TYR A 467 -22.49 -1.49 -17.78
CA TYR A 467 -21.99 -1.59 -19.14
C TYR A 467 -22.14 -0.25 -19.86
N GLU A 468 -21.06 0.21 -20.49
CA GLU A 468 -21.03 1.40 -21.31
C GLU A 468 -21.22 1.01 -22.77
N ASN A 469 -22.14 1.71 -23.46
CA ASN A 469 -22.59 1.34 -24.81
C ASN A 469 -22.96 -0.15 -24.89
N PRO A 470 -24.00 -0.64 -24.18
CA PRO A 470 -24.31 -2.07 -24.12
C PRO A 470 -24.60 -2.66 -25.52
N LEU A 471 -24.23 -3.93 -25.73
CA LEU A 471 -24.67 -4.71 -26.89
C LEU A 471 -26.16 -5.07 -26.80
N ASP A 472 -26.75 -5.50 -27.91
CA ASP A 472 -28.11 -6.05 -27.91
C ASP A 472 -28.18 -7.25 -26.95
N GLY A 473 -29.13 -7.19 -26.01
CA GLY A 473 -29.27 -8.18 -24.94
C GLY A 473 -28.51 -7.85 -23.65
N GLN A 474 -27.63 -6.85 -23.64
CA GLN A 474 -27.00 -6.34 -22.42
C GLN A 474 -27.82 -5.18 -21.82
N SER A 475 -27.95 -5.16 -20.49
CA SER A 475 -28.59 -4.04 -19.80
C SER A 475 -27.60 -2.90 -19.59
N GLY A 476 -27.91 -1.71 -20.12
CA GLY A 476 -27.19 -0.46 -19.79
C GLY A 476 -27.53 0.09 -18.40
N ALA A 477 -28.33 -0.63 -17.62
CA ALA A 477 -28.78 -0.17 -16.32
C ALA A 477 -27.73 -0.44 -15.23
N LYS A 478 -27.49 0.55 -14.37
CA LYS A 478 -26.60 0.39 -13.21
C LYS A 478 -27.09 -0.73 -12.28
N GLN A 479 -26.26 -1.74 -12.10
CA GLN A 479 -26.42 -2.85 -11.15
C GLN A 479 -25.74 -2.48 -9.84
N SER A 480 -26.33 -2.80 -8.69
CA SER A 480 -25.73 -2.48 -7.39
C SER A 480 -26.08 -3.49 -6.31
N LEU A 481 -25.10 -3.73 -5.43
CA LEU A 481 -25.16 -4.68 -4.32
C LEU A 481 -24.64 -4.01 -3.04
N ALA A 482 -25.15 -4.39 -1.88
CA ALA A 482 -24.60 -4.03 -0.59
C ALA A 482 -24.73 -5.18 0.41
N ASP A 483 -23.74 -5.31 1.28
CA ASP A 483 -23.72 -6.32 2.32
C ASP A 483 -23.08 -5.81 3.62
N GLY A 484 -23.27 -6.59 4.67
CA GLY A 484 -22.64 -6.38 5.97
C GLY A 484 -22.22 -7.71 6.56
N GLY A 485 -21.08 -7.71 7.24
CA GLY A 485 -20.48 -8.95 7.69
C GLY A 485 -19.47 -8.82 8.82
N VAL A 486 -19.00 -9.99 9.23
CA VAL A 486 -18.01 -10.18 10.28
C VAL A 486 -16.85 -11.00 9.74
N GLY A 487 -15.64 -10.68 10.20
CA GLY A 487 -14.43 -11.40 9.83
C GLY A 487 -13.62 -11.77 11.07
N LEU A 488 -12.89 -12.88 10.99
CA LEU A 488 -11.98 -13.31 12.02
C LEU A 488 -10.70 -13.85 11.37
N SER A 489 -9.58 -13.20 11.65
CA SER A 489 -8.25 -13.71 11.29
C SER A 489 -7.56 -14.32 12.50
N MET A 490 -6.82 -15.40 12.29
CA MET A 490 -6.09 -16.16 13.29
C MET A 490 -4.66 -16.40 12.82
N THR A 491 -3.67 -16.20 13.69
CA THR A 491 -2.26 -16.48 13.36
C THR A 491 -1.60 -17.26 14.48
N ARG A 492 -0.85 -18.31 14.12
CA ARG A 492 -0.03 -19.11 15.05
C ARG A 492 1.25 -19.56 14.36
N GLY A 493 2.37 -18.92 14.69
CA GLY A 493 3.66 -19.22 14.05
C GLY A 493 3.57 -19.05 12.52
N PRO A 494 3.90 -20.06 11.71
CA PRO A 494 3.82 -19.97 10.25
C PRO A 494 2.40 -20.11 9.69
N PHE A 495 1.40 -20.44 10.53
CA PHE A 495 0.03 -20.70 10.11
C PHE A 495 -0.84 -19.45 10.23
N GLU A 496 -1.65 -19.23 9.20
CA GLU A 496 -2.66 -18.18 9.13
C GLU A 496 -4.00 -18.82 8.75
N ALA A 497 -5.08 -18.39 9.39
CA ALA A 497 -6.44 -18.74 9.00
C ALA A 497 -7.32 -17.51 9.02
N ALA A 498 -8.28 -17.43 8.11
CA ALA A 498 -9.27 -16.38 8.08
C ALA A 498 -10.63 -16.99 7.74
N VAL A 499 -11.69 -16.46 8.35
CA VAL A 499 -13.07 -16.72 7.99
C VAL A 499 -13.82 -15.41 7.96
N SER A 500 -14.70 -15.22 6.99
CA SER A 500 -15.66 -14.14 6.97
C SER A 500 -17.06 -14.65 6.65
N TYR A 501 -18.05 -13.96 7.18
CA TYR A 501 -19.46 -14.20 6.93
C TYR A 501 -20.13 -12.87 6.61
N ALA A 502 -20.95 -12.83 5.57
CA ALA A 502 -21.67 -11.63 5.16
C ALA A 502 -23.06 -11.97 4.64
N GLU A 503 -24.00 -11.04 4.80
CA GLU A 503 -25.34 -11.12 4.22
C GLU A 503 -25.63 -9.86 3.40
N SER A 504 -26.26 -10.06 2.24
CA SER A 504 -26.73 -8.93 1.44
C SER A 504 -27.97 -8.31 2.05
N PHE A 505 -28.05 -6.98 2.02
CA PHE A 505 -29.23 -6.22 2.42
C PHE A 505 -29.75 -5.27 1.33
N HIS A 506 -29.09 -5.24 0.17
CA HIS A 506 -29.50 -4.43 -0.96
C HIS A 506 -29.04 -5.05 -2.27
N GLU A 507 -30.00 -5.37 -3.13
CA GLU A 507 -29.78 -5.91 -4.47
C GLU A 507 -30.65 -5.16 -5.48
N LYS A 508 -30.05 -4.68 -6.56
CA LYS A 508 -30.79 -3.94 -7.58
C LYS A 508 -30.27 -4.25 -8.99
N LYS A 509 -31.21 -4.64 -9.87
CA LYS A 509 -30.97 -4.88 -11.30
C LYS A 509 -29.93 -5.97 -11.58
N VAL A 510 -29.80 -6.93 -10.66
CA VAL A 510 -29.11 -8.20 -10.86
C VAL A 510 -30.18 -9.29 -10.98
N GLU A 511 -30.01 -10.21 -11.92
CA GLU A 511 -30.98 -11.29 -12.12
C GLU A 511 -30.98 -12.25 -10.93
N LYS A 512 -32.16 -12.77 -10.58
CA LYS A 512 -32.31 -13.61 -9.37
C LYS A 512 -31.54 -14.92 -9.46
N ASP A 513 -31.51 -15.53 -10.64
CA ASP A 513 -30.78 -16.78 -10.86
C ASP A 513 -29.28 -16.55 -10.71
N VAL A 514 -28.76 -15.42 -11.20
CA VAL A 514 -27.35 -15.01 -11.00
C VAL A 514 -27.03 -14.80 -9.52
N LEU A 515 -27.91 -14.16 -8.75
CA LEU A 515 -27.72 -13.97 -7.30
C LEU A 515 -27.69 -15.31 -6.57
N HIS A 516 -28.61 -16.21 -6.90
CA HIS A 516 -28.70 -17.54 -6.31
C HIS A 516 -27.45 -18.39 -6.63
N ASP A 517 -27.02 -18.40 -7.89
CA ASP A 517 -25.88 -19.21 -8.33
C ASP A 517 -24.54 -18.66 -7.84
N SER A 518 -24.50 -17.37 -7.47
CA SER A 518 -23.32 -16.69 -6.92
C SER A 518 -23.33 -16.60 -5.40
N ASP A 519 -24.31 -17.20 -4.70
CA ASP A 519 -24.42 -17.10 -3.25
C ASP A 519 -23.21 -17.77 -2.56
N ALA A 520 -22.51 -17.02 -1.72
CA ALA A 520 -21.34 -17.49 -1.00
C ALA A 520 -21.58 -17.49 0.51
N ASN A 521 -22.03 -16.35 1.05
CA ASN A 521 -22.20 -15.97 2.46
C ASN A 521 -21.03 -16.22 3.42
N MET A 522 -20.10 -17.13 3.11
CA MET A 522 -18.97 -17.48 3.93
C MET A 522 -17.73 -17.74 3.07
N PHE A 523 -16.66 -17.02 3.40
CA PHE A 523 -15.34 -17.26 2.87
C PHE A 523 -14.41 -17.76 3.96
N PHE A 524 -13.47 -18.63 3.59
CA PHE A 524 -12.39 -19.06 4.45
C PHE A 524 -11.08 -19.19 3.67
N ARG A 525 -9.99 -19.06 4.41
CA ARG A 525 -8.64 -19.32 3.93
C ARG A 525 -7.81 -19.88 5.06
N VAL A 526 -7.00 -20.89 4.75
CA VAL A 526 -5.93 -21.40 5.62
C VAL A 526 -4.64 -21.36 4.82
N ALA A 527 -3.59 -20.79 5.39
CA ALA A 527 -2.31 -20.66 4.74
C ALA A 527 -1.15 -20.99 5.69
N MET A 528 -0.03 -21.34 5.09
CA MET A 528 1.22 -21.58 5.79
C MET A 528 2.34 -20.86 5.04
N LYS A 529 3.18 -20.14 5.77
CA LYS A 529 4.30 -19.36 5.23
C LYS A 529 5.61 -19.71 5.92
N PHE A 530 6.66 -19.86 5.13
CA PHE A 530 8.01 -20.22 5.55
C PHE A 530 9.04 -19.20 5.10
#